data_AF-A0A0F0L5Z9-F1
#
_entry.id   AF-A0A0F0L5Z9-F1
#
_cell.length_a   1.000
_cell.length_b   1.000
_cell.length_c   1.000
_cell.angle_alpha   90.00
_cell.angle_beta   90.00
_cell.angle_gamma   90.00
#
_symmetry.space_group_name_H-M   'P 1'
#
loop_
_entity.id
_entity.type
_entity.pdbx_description
1 polymer ?
#
loop_
_entity_poly.entity_id
_entity_poly.type
_entity_poly.pdbx_seq_one_letter_code
_entity_poly.pdbx_strand_id
1 'polypeptide(L)'
;MSIELVTMIVTVASTLLGLAAGFGWMITRMDARFESFEQRMDARFERAEQRMDARFERAEQRMDARFERAEQRMDARFERSEQRADSRFDRLETDMGEVKTAVARLEGPTPHLLLSR
;
A
#
# COMPACT_ATOMS: atom_id res chain seq x y z
N MET A 1 -30.15 -81.01 -7.42
CA MET A 1 -29.52 -79.97 -6.58
C MET A 1 -30.30 -79.86 -5.28
N SER A 2 -29.63 -79.91 -4.14
CA SER A 2 -30.27 -79.80 -2.81
C SER A 2 -30.75 -78.37 -2.56
N ILE A 3 -31.94 -78.21 -1.98
CA ILE A 3 -32.55 -76.91 -1.64
C ILE A 3 -31.59 -75.97 -0.89
N GLU A 4 -30.73 -76.53 -0.04
CA GLU A 4 -29.73 -75.80 0.75
C GLU A 4 -28.76 -74.98 -0.11
N LEU A 5 -28.30 -75.52 -1.25
CA LEU A 5 -27.40 -74.80 -2.17
C LEU A 5 -28.10 -73.59 -2.79
N VAL A 6 -29.39 -73.73 -3.15
CA VAL A 6 -30.16 -72.63 -3.73
C VAL A 6 -30.35 -71.53 -2.70
N THR A 7 -30.70 -71.87 -1.45
CA THR A 7 -30.87 -70.89 -0.37
C THR A 7 -29.56 -70.17 -0.02
N MET A 8 -28.43 -70.89 -0.02
CA MET A 8 -27.11 -70.30 0.25
C MET A 8 -26.70 -69.32 -0.86
N ILE A 9 -26.93 -69.67 -2.13
CA ILE A 9 -26.64 -68.78 -3.26
C ILE A 9 -27.51 -67.53 -3.19
N VAL A 10 -28.81 -67.68 -2.88
CA VAL A 10 -29.74 -66.55 -2.77
C VAL A 10 -29.37 -65.62 -1.62
N THR A 11 -28.99 -66.14 -0.46
CA THR A 11 -28.57 -65.31 0.68
C THR A 11 -27.26 -64.57 0.40
N VAL A 12 -26.28 -65.25 -0.20
CA VAL A 12 -25.01 -64.61 -0.62
C VAL A 12 -25.26 -63.55 -1.70
N ALA A 13 -26.10 -63.82 -2.69
CA ALA A 13 -26.44 -62.83 -3.71
C ALA A 13 -27.16 -61.62 -3.10
N SER A 14 -28.09 -61.86 -2.16
CA SER A 14 -28.84 -60.78 -1.48
C SER A 14 -27.94 -59.92 -0.61
N THR A 15 -27.00 -60.52 0.13
CA THR A 15 -26.05 -59.75 0.95
C THR A 15 -25.09 -58.95 0.08
N LEU A 16 -24.59 -59.52 -1.03
CA LEU A 16 -23.74 -58.81 -1.99
C LEU A 16 -24.46 -57.62 -2.63
N LEU A 17 -25.73 -57.80 -3.04
CA LEU A 17 -26.55 -56.71 -3.59
C LEU A 17 -26.77 -55.59 -2.55
N GLY A 18 -27.04 -55.94 -1.30
CA GLY A 18 -27.18 -54.98 -0.21
C GLY A 18 -25.90 -54.18 0.04
N LEU A 19 -24.74 -54.85 0.03
CA LEU A 19 -23.44 -54.18 0.17
C LEU A 19 -23.13 -53.26 -1.02
N ALA A 20 -23.40 -53.71 -2.25
CA ALA A 20 -23.20 -52.91 -3.45
C ALA A 20 -24.09 -51.66 -3.45
N ALA A 21 -25.37 -51.80 -3.08
CA ALA A 21 -26.29 -50.68 -2.94
C ALA A 21 -25.85 -49.71 -1.83
N GLY A 22 -25.45 -50.24 -0.67
CA GLY A 22 -24.94 -49.45 0.45
C GLY A 22 -23.68 -48.67 0.09
N PHE A 23 -22.77 -49.28 -0.68
CA PHE A 23 -21.55 -48.64 -1.16
C PHE A 23 -21.86 -47.55 -2.19
N GLY A 24 -22.77 -47.80 -3.14
CA GLY A 24 -23.23 -46.78 -4.09
C GLY A 24 -23.88 -45.57 -3.40
N TRP A 25 -24.71 -45.82 -2.38
CA TRP A 25 -25.27 -44.75 -1.55
C TRP A 25 -24.19 -43.98 -0.76
N MET A 26 -23.17 -44.67 -0.24
CA MET A 26 -22.07 -44.04 0.46
C MET A 26 -21.25 -43.13 -0.46
N ILE A 27 -20.94 -43.57 -1.69
CA ILE A 27 -20.21 -42.76 -2.67
C ILE A 27 -21.00 -41.50 -3.02
N THR A 28 -22.26 -41.64 -3.41
CA THR A 28 -23.10 -40.48 -3.79
C THR A 28 -23.27 -39.48 -2.64
N ARG A 29 -23.38 -39.98 -1.40
CA ARG A 29 -23.40 -39.12 -0.20
C ARG A 29 -22.07 -38.41 0.05
N MET A 30 -20.96 -39.08 -0.25
CA MET A 30 -19.61 -38.53 -0.11
C MET A 30 -19.36 -37.45 -1.17
N ASP A 31 -19.74 -37.69 -2.43
CA ASP A 31 -19.63 -36.72 -3.52
C ASP A 31 -20.40 -35.44 -3.20
N ALA A 32 -21.66 -35.56 -2.76
CA ALA A 32 -22.46 -34.40 -2.36
C ALA A 32 -21.83 -33.61 -1.20
N ARG A 33 -21.15 -34.29 -0.27
CA ARG A 33 -20.43 -33.62 0.82
C ARG A 33 -19.19 -32.90 0.32
N PHE A 34 -18.42 -33.51 -0.57
CA PHE A 34 -17.25 -32.88 -1.19
C PHE A 34 -17.65 -31.65 -1.99
N GLU A 35 -18.66 -31.73 -2.83
CA GLU A 35 -19.16 -30.59 -3.60
C GLU A 35 -19.59 -29.44 -2.67
N SER A 36 -20.32 -29.75 -1.58
CA SER A 36 -20.71 -28.74 -0.60
C SER A 36 -19.52 -28.12 0.14
N PHE A 37 -18.44 -28.89 0.33
CA PHE A 37 -17.22 -28.43 0.96
C PHE A 37 -16.42 -27.52 0.03
N GLU A 38 -16.28 -27.90 -1.24
CA GLU A 38 -15.64 -27.10 -2.28
C GLU A 38 -16.34 -25.75 -2.42
N GLN A 39 -17.67 -25.72 -2.59
CA GLN A 39 -18.42 -24.47 -2.67
C GLN A 39 -18.22 -23.55 -1.45
N ARG A 40 -18.11 -24.14 -0.24
CA ARG A 40 -17.84 -23.37 0.99
C ARG A 40 -16.43 -22.82 1.03
N MET A 41 -15.46 -23.58 0.51
CA MET A 41 -14.06 -23.16 0.44
C MET A 41 -13.90 -22.05 -0.61
N ASP A 42 -14.48 -22.19 -1.79
CA ASP A 42 -14.45 -21.16 -2.84
C ASP A 42 -15.05 -19.85 -2.33
N ALA A 43 -16.24 -19.91 -1.73
CA ALA A 43 -16.88 -18.74 -1.13
C ALA A 43 -16.11 -18.16 0.07
N ARG A 44 -15.23 -18.92 0.72
CA ARG A 44 -14.33 -18.40 1.77
C ARG A 44 -13.11 -17.73 1.17
N PHE A 45 -12.53 -18.31 0.12
CA PHE A 45 -11.41 -17.74 -0.61
C PHE A 45 -11.79 -16.42 -1.27
N GLU A 46 -12.92 -16.36 -1.98
CA GLU A 46 -13.41 -15.14 -2.62
C GLU A 46 -13.62 -14.02 -1.59
N ARG A 47 -14.23 -14.33 -0.43
CA ARG A 47 -14.38 -13.36 0.67
C ARG A 47 -13.04 -12.94 1.27
N ALA A 48 -12.04 -13.82 1.29
CA ALA A 48 -10.71 -13.49 1.81
C ALA A 48 -9.97 -12.56 0.82
N GLU A 49 -10.07 -12.84 -0.47
CA GLU A 49 -9.51 -12.03 -1.56
C GLU A 49 -10.10 -10.62 -1.55
N GLN A 50 -11.43 -10.48 -1.57
CA GLN A 50 -12.11 -9.17 -1.47
C GLN A 50 -11.69 -8.38 -0.22
N ARG A 51 -11.47 -9.06 0.92
CA ARG A 51 -11.00 -8.42 2.15
C ARG A 51 -9.54 -7.98 2.06
N MET A 52 -8.71 -8.71 1.35
CA MET A 52 -7.31 -8.35 1.12
C MET A 52 -7.24 -7.15 0.17
N ASP A 53 -7.97 -7.16 -0.94
CA ASP A 53 -8.02 -6.06 -1.90
C ASP A 53 -8.45 -4.76 -1.22
N ALA A 54 -9.56 -4.79 -0.47
CA ALA A 54 -10.03 -3.63 0.28
C ALA A 54 -9.04 -3.14 1.36
N ARG A 55 -8.16 -4.02 1.88
CA ARG A 55 -7.09 -3.63 2.80
C ARG A 55 -5.92 -2.99 2.06
N PHE A 56 -5.56 -3.51 0.89
CA PHE A 56 -4.52 -2.94 0.05
C PHE A 56 -4.90 -1.55 -0.45
N GLU A 57 -6.11 -1.37 -0.98
CA GLU A 57 -6.61 -0.06 -1.42
C GLU A 57 -6.57 0.98 -0.29
N ARG A 58 -7.02 0.60 0.92
CA ARG A 58 -6.96 1.49 2.09
C ARG A 58 -5.53 1.81 2.51
N ALA A 59 -4.60 0.87 2.37
CA ALA A 59 -3.20 1.09 2.68
C ALA A 59 -2.55 2.05 1.68
N GLU A 60 -2.85 1.88 0.39
CA GLU A 60 -2.41 2.76 -0.70
C GLU A 60 -2.90 4.19 -0.50
N GLN A 61 -4.22 4.40 -0.33
CA GLN A 61 -4.78 5.73 -0.04
C GLN A 61 -4.17 6.40 1.19
N ARG A 62 -3.84 5.62 2.23
CA ARG A 62 -3.18 6.14 3.43
C ARG A 62 -1.72 6.52 3.17
N MET A 63 -1.03 5.79 2.30
CA MET A 63 0.33 6.11 1.89
C MET A 63 0.34 7.38 1.05
N ASP A 64 -0.55 7.50 0.06
CA ASP A 64 -0.68 8.70 -0.78
C ASP A 64 -0.93 9.95 0.07
N ALA A 65 -1.93 9.90 0.96
CA ALA A 65 -2.22 11.00 1.87
C ALA A 65 -1.05 11.34 2.83
N ARG A 66 -0.17 10.38 3.12
CA ARG A 66 1.05 10.63 3.91
C ARG A 66 2.14 11.28 3.07
N PHE A 67 2.30 10.87 1.82
CA PHE A 67 3.25 11.47 0.89
C PHE A 67 2.86 12.92 0.58
N GLU A 68 1.60 13.19 0.23
CA GLU A 68 1.11 14.57 0.00
C GLU A 68 1.37 15.49 1.21
N ARG A 69 1.10 15.01 2.42
CA ARG A 69 1.39 15.78 3.65
C ARG A 69 2.89 16.00 3.88
N ALA A 70 3.72 15.04 3.50
CA ALA A 70 5.16 15.16 3.62
C ALA A 70 5.71 16.19 2.62
N GLU A 71 5.22 16.16 1.38
CA GLU A 71 5.54 17.13 0.32
C GLU A 71 5.16 18.55 0.74
N GLN A 72 3.89 18.78 1.13
CA GLN A 72 3.44 20.09 1.62
C GLN A 72 4.28 20.62 2.79
N ARG A 73 4.70 19.73 3.70
CA ARG A 73 5.55 20.09 4.83
C ARG A 73 6.97 20.44 4.38
N MET A 74 7.48 19.79 3.35
CA MET A 74 8.78 20.11 2.76
C MET A 74 8.72 21.46 2.06
N ASP A 75 7.70 21.71 1.23
CA ASP A 75 7.51 22.97 0.52
C ASP A 75 7.44 24.15 1.49
N ALA A 76 6.60 24.06 2.52
CA ALA A 76 6.50 25.10 3.56
C ALA A 76 7.82 25.31 4.32
N ARG A 77 8.66 24.28 4.45
CA ARG A 77 9.99 24.41 5.05
C ARG A 77 10.98 25.10 4.12
N PHE A 78 10.92 24.79 2.82
CA PHE A 78 11.74 25.44 1.80
C PHE A 78 11.39 26.91 1.68
N GLU A 79 10.11 27.26 1.53
CA GLU A 79 9.65 28.65 1.49
C GLU A 79 10.12 29.45 2.70
N ARG A 80 9.99 28.88 3.91
CA ARG A 80 10.48 29.53 5.14
C ARG A 80 11.99 29.69 5.15
N SER A 81 12.73 28.77 4.55
CA SER A 81 14.19 28.85 4.44
C SER A 81 14.60 29.93 3.45
N GLU A 82 13.93 30.04 2.31
CA GLU A 82 14.14 31.09 1.30
C GLU A 82 13.87 32.47 1.89
N GLN A 83 12.72 32.68 2.53
CA GLN A 83 12.41 33.96 3.19
C GLN A 83 13.47 34.38 4.22
N ARG A 84 14.03 33.41 4.94
CA ARG A 84 15.12 33.66 5.91
C ARG A 84 16.44 34.00 5.22
N ALA A 85 16.71 33.39 4.07
CA ALA A 85 17.88 33.71 3.27
C ALA A 85 17.76 35.12 2.69
N ASP A 86 16.61 35.46 2.10
CA ASP A 86 16.33 36.79 1.55
C ASP A 86 16.48 37.87 2.62
N SER A 87 15.85 37.68 3.79
CA SER A 87 15.98 38.61 4.93
C SER A 87 17.43 38.81 5.39
N ARG A 88 18.29 37.78 5.25
CA ARG A 88 19.71 37.88 5.58
C ARG A 88 20.47 38.63 4.48
N PHE A 89 20.15 38.40 3.22
CA PHE A 89 20.75 39.12 2.10
C PHE A 89 20.41 40.61 2.13
N ASP A 90 19.15 40.98 2.39
CA ASP A 90 18.73 42.38 2.54
C ASP A 90 19.52 43.10 3.65
N ARG A 91 19.74 42.38 4.76
CA ARG A 91 20.54 42.90 5.88
C ARG A 91 22.00 43.08 5.50
N LEU A 92 22.59 42.10 4.82
CA LEU A 92 23.96 42.19 4.33
C LEU A 92 24.14 43.32 3.30
N GLU A 93 23.15 43.54 2.42
CA GLU A 93 23.17 44.65 1.47
C GLU A 93 23.16 45.99 2.19
N THR A 94 22.33 46.13 3.22
CA THR A 94 22.27 47.32 4.08
C THR A 94 23.61 47.56 4.79
N ASP A 95 24.13 46.56 5.48
CA ASP A 95 25.40 46.63 6.21
C ASP A 95 26.56 47.00 5.25
N MET A 96 26.58 46.43 4.04
CA MET A 96 27.58 46.74 3.03
C MET A 96 27.45 48.18 2.50
N GLY A 97 26.22 48.69 2.36
CA GLY A 97 25.95 50.09 2.03
C GLY A 97 26.48 51.06 3.10
N GLU A 98 26.29 50.73 4.37
CA GLU A 98 26.83 51.49 5.50
C GLU A 98 28.36 51.49 5.49
N VAL A 99 29.00 50.33 5.27
CA VAL A 99 30.46 50.22 5.14
C VAL A 99 30.98 51.07 3.99
N LYS A 100 30.38 50.98 2.79
CA LYS A 100 30.77 51.81 1.63
C LYS A 100 30.67 53.30 1.95
N THR A 101 29.62 53.71 2.65
CA THR A 101 29.43 55.11 3.06
C THR A 101 30.50 55.54 4.07
N ALA A 102 30.83 54.68 5.03
CA ALA A 102 31.89 54.95 6.00
C ALA A 102 33.27 55.09 5.32
N VAL A 103 33.58 54.21 4.35
CA VAL A 103 34.82 54.28 3.56
C VAL A 103 34.89 55.57 2.74
N ALA A 104 33.83 55.95 2.03
CA ALA A 104 33.80 57.18 1.24
C ALA A 104 34.03 58.45 2.09
N ARG A 105 33.51 58.46 3.33
CA ARG A 105 33.78 59.55 4.29
C ARG A 105 35.24 59.59 4.75
N LEU A 106 35.92 58.44 4.82
CA LEU A 106 37.31 58.34 5.24
C LEU A 106 38.29 58.73 4.11
N GLU A 107 38.01 58.35 2.86
CA GLU A 107 38.88 58.64 1.71
C GLU A 107 38.83 60.12 1.28
N GLY A 108 37.71 60.81 1.49
CA GLY A 108 37.55 62.24 1.18
C GLY A 108 37.57 62.56 -0.33
N PRO A 109 37.22 63.79 -0.74
CA PRO A 109 37.17 64.18 -2.15
C PRO A 109 38.57 64.13 -2.77
N THR A 110 38.73 63.48 -3.92
CA THR A 110 39.98 63.54 -4.69
C THR A 110 40.30 65.00 -5.02
N PRO A 111 41.46 65.54 -4.61
CA PRO A 111 41.80 66.92 -4.91
C PRO A 111 41.97 67.07 -6.41
N HIS A 112 41.02 67.76 -7.05
CA HIS A 112 41.19 68.25 -8.40
C HIS A 112 42.28 69.32 -8.35
N LEU A 113 43.51 68.92 -8.70
CA LEU A 113 44.58 69.85 -8.94
C LEU A 113 44.17 70.71 -10.13
N LEU A 114 43.63 71.90 -9.85
CA LEU A 114 43.47 72.94 -10.85
C LEU A 114 44.86 73.32 -11.32
N LEU A 115 45.30 72.72 -12.42
CA LEU A 115 46.47 73.16 -13.17
C LEU A 115 46.14 74.53 -13.78
N SER A 116 46.27 75.58 -12.98
CA SER A 116 46.26 76.96 -13.47
C SER A 116 47.62 77.27 -14.07
N ARG A 117 47.60 77.51 -15.38
CA ARG A 117 48.69 77.96 -16.25
C ARG A 117 49.15 79.37 -15.91
#